data_AF-A0A117LQT7-F1
#
_entry.id   AF-A0A117LQT7-F1
#
_cell.length_a   1.000
_cell.length_b   1.000
_cell.length_c   1.000
_cell.angle_alpha   90.00
_cell.angle_beta   90.00
_cell.angle_gamma   90.00
#
_symmetry.space_group_name_H-M   'P 1'
#
loop_
_entity.id
_entity.type
_entity.pdbx_description
1 polymer ?
#
loop_
_entity_poly.entity_id
_entity_poly.type
_entity_poly.pdbx_seq_one_letter_code
_entity_poly.pdbx_strand_id
1 'polypeptide(L)'
;PVNTYEAVMTRQFLHGRTEAVRSVSEESVEFTRLMRGPEVPPEQKATAARKAMEEHVRRTREARDGEGVDRHLFGLCNIYRDLGTDLGIVDTPGFFETPGWLTLRRNLLSTSTSGAKGLFLAGFGTVEDEGFGVRYLAFPGSIHFNVTSEDLTLEPSHHGGHREARERKTLNR
;
A
#
# COMPACT_ATOMS: atom_id res chain seq x y z
N PRO A 1 -3.65 10.40 -8.53
CA PRO A 1 -3.02 9.34 -7.69
C PRO A 1 -4.06 8.26 -7.41
N VAL A 2 -3.65 7.01 -7.22
CA VAL A 2 -4.56 5.92 -6.80
C VAL A 2 -4.41 5.66 -5.31
N ASN A 3 -5.38 5.01 -4.68
CA ASN A 3 -5.27 4.63 -3.27
C ASN A 3 -4.20 3.54 -3.11
N THR A 4 -3.26 3.79 -2.19
CA THR A 4 -2.09 2.93 -1.96
C THR A 4 -2.08 2.45 -0.52
N TYR A 5 -1.81 1.17 -0.36
CA TYR A 5 -1.68 0.49 0.91
C TYR A 5 -0.25 0.02 1.11
N GLU A 6 0.27 0.19 2.32
CA GLU A 6 1.52 -0.43 2.74
C GLU A 6 1.38 -0.96 4.16
N ALA A 7 1.74 -2.23 4.36
CA ALA A 7 1.60 -2.89 5.66
C ALA A 7 2.70 -2.47 6.64
N VAL A 8 2.30 -2.02 7.83
CA VAL A 8 3.19 -1.71 8.96
C VAL A 8 2.87 -2.63 10.12
N MET A 9 3.88 -3.32 10.66
CA MET A 9 3.67 -4.24 11.79
C MET A 9 3.45 -3.48 13.10
N THR A 10 2.43 -3.86 13.86
CA THR A 10 2.12 -3.31 15.20
C THR A 10 2.59 -4.24 16.32
N ARG A 11 3.66 -5.00 16.07
CA ARG A 11 4.19 -6.08 16.94
C ARG A 11 4.62 -5.67 18.36
N GLN A 12 4.63 -4.37 18.65
CA GLN A 12 4.91 -3.85 20.00
C GLN A 12 3.72 -3.97 20.95
N PHE A 13 2.51 -4.15 20.42
CA PHE A 13 1.31 -4.40 21.21
C PHE A 13 1.07 -5.90 21.39
N LEU A 14 0.43 -6.29 22.49
CA LEU A 14 -0.01 -7.67 22.73
C LEU A 14 -0.95 -8.11 21.60
N HIS A 15 -0.66 -9.26 20.99
CA HIS A 15 -1.37 -9.77 19.79
C HIS A 15 -1.34 -8.81 18.58
N GLY A 16 -0.35 -7.90 18.53
CA GLY A 16 -0.16 -6.97 17.43
C GLY A 16 -0.13 -7.68 16.07
N ARG A 17 -0.85 -7.10 15.10
CA ARG A 17 -0.90 -7.56 13.71
C ARG A 17 -0.25 -6.50 12.83
N THR A 18 -1.04 -5.77 12.08
CA THR A 18 -0.60 -4.72 11.16
C THR A 18 -1.54 -3.54 11.19
N GLU A 19 -1.00 -2.35 10.98
CA GLU A 19 -1.73 -1.18 10.50
C GLU A 19 -1.35 -0.89 9.03
N ALA A 20 -2.09 -0.01 8.36
CA ALA A 20 -1.78 0.52 7.04
C ALA A 20 -1.12 1.90 7.16
N VAL A 21 -0.02 2.10 6.46
CA VAL A 21 0.41 3.46 6.09
C VAL A 21 -0.16 3.78 4.71
N ARG A 22 -0.80 4.96 4.60
CA ARG A 22 -1.29 5.51 3.33
C ARG A 22 -0.17 6.32 2.69
N SER A 23 0.64 5.64 1.87
CA SER A 23 1.90 6.16 1.32
C SER A 23 1.71 7.33 0.35
N VAL A 24 0.49 7.58 -0.14
CA VAL A 24 0.16 8.78 -0.91
C VAL A 24 -0.10 9.95 0.05
N SER A 25 0.86 10.88 0.10
CA SER A 25 0.78 12.18 0.77
C SER A 25 0.84 13.33 -0.23
N GLU A 26 0.52 14.54 0.21
CA GLU A 26 0.68 15.75 -0.60
C GLU A 26 2.13 15.94 -1.04
N GLU A 27 3.08 15.68 -0.14
CA GLU A 27 4.52 15.73 -0.39
C GLU A 27 4.96 14.68 -1.42
N SER A 28 4.41 13.46 -1.36
CA SER A 28 4.69 12.42 -2.35
C SER A 28 4.15 12.79 -3.74
N VAL A 29 2.99 13.43 -3.80
CA VAL A 29 2.38 13.92 -5.05
C VAL A 29 3.22 15.06 -5.62
N GLU A 30 3.64 16.00 -4.78
CA GLU A 30 4.49 17.11 -5.21
C GLU A 30 5.86 16.63 -5.68
N PHE A 31 6.48 15.71 -4.95
CA PHE A 31 7.73 15.08 -5.36
C PHE A 31 7.60 14.39 -6.72
N THR A 32 6.59 13.55 -6.92
CA THR A 32 6.39 12.85 -8.20
C THR A 32 6.09 13.80 -9.35
N ARG A 33 5.34 14.89 -9.10
CA ARG A 33 5.09 15.96 -10.07
C ARG A 33 6.40 16.64 -10.49
N LEU A 34 7.20 17.08 -9.52
CA LEU A 34 8.48 17.76 -9.78
C LEU A 34 9.50 16.85 -10.47
N MET A 35 9.57 15.57 -10.08
CA MET A 35 10.45 14.60 -10.72
C MET A 35 10.17 14.44 -12.22
N ARG A 36 8.89 14.49 -12.62
CA ARG A 36 8.44 14.41 -14.02
C ARG A 36 8.61 15.72 -14.79
N GLY A 37 8.92 16.82 -14.10
CA GLY A 37 9.17 18.11 -14.73
C GLY A 37 10.48 18.10 -15.53
N PRO A 38 10.45 18.38 -16.85
CA PRO A 38 11.63 18.34 -17.70
C PRO A 38 12.67 19.42 -17.35
N GLU A 39 12.21 20.55 -16.84
CA GLU A 39 13.04 21.74 -16.56
C GLU A 39 13.22 22.02 -15.06
N VAL A 40 12.78 21.09 -14.18
CA VAL A 40 12.91 21.28 -12.74
C VAL A 40 14.36 21.01 -12.30
N PRO A 41 15.03 21.95 -11.62
CA PRO A 41 16.41 21.77 -11.16
C PRO A 41 16.57 20.55 -10.22
N PRO A 42 17.70 19.83 -10.27
CA PRO A 42 17.95 18.67 -9.40
C PRO A 42 17.81 18.97 -7.91
N GLU A 43 18.19 20.17 -7.47
CA GLU A 43 18.09 20.59 -6.07
C GLU A 43 16.63 20.67 -5.58
N GLN A 44 15.73 21.16 -6.44
CA GLN A 44 14.30 21.22 -6.12
C GLN A 44 13.70 19.82 -6.03
N LYS A 45 14.08 18.92 -6.96
CA LYS A 45 13.70 17.50 -6.92
C LYS A 45 14.17 16.83 -5.63
N ALA A 46 15.43 17.04 -5.25
CA ALA A 46 16.01 16.49 -4.02
C ALA A 46 15.31 17.02 -2.76
N THR A 47 14.97 18.32 -2.73
CA THR A 47 14.25 18.93 -1.62
C THR A 47 12.85 18.33 -1.46
N ALA A 48 12.10 18.20 -2.56
CA ALA A 48 10.79 17.55 -2.54
C ALA A 48 10.86 16.08 -2.12
N ALA A 49 11.89 15.35 -2.58
CA ALA A 49 12.14 13.97 -2.19
C ALA A 49 12.32 13.83 -0.66
N ARG A 50 13.12 14.71 -0.05
CA ARG A 50 13.35 14.72 1.41
C ARG A 50 12.05 14.93 2.17
N LYS A 51 11.23 15.92 1.77
CA LYS A 51 9.92 16.18 2.39
C LYS A 51 8.99 14.96 2.30
N ALA A 52 8.91 14.32 1.13
CA ALA A 52 8.11 13.12 0.94
C ALA A 52 8.58 11.95 1.83
N MET A 53 9.90 11.76 1.96
CA MET A 53 10.47 10.73 2.84
C MET A 53 10.22 11.02 4.31
N GLU A 54 10.38 12.28 4.74
CA GLU A 54 10.12 12.70 6.12
C GLU A 54 8.66 12.45 6.52
N GLU A 55 7.70 12.83 5.66
CA GLU A 55 6.29 12.58 5.91
C GLU A 55 5.97 11.07 5.94
N HIS A 56 6.54 10.30 5.00
CA HIS A 56 6.33 8.86 4.97
C HIS A 56 6.88 8.17 6.24
N VAL A 57 8.05 8.59 6.73
CA VAL A 57 8.62 8.12 8.00
C VAL A 57 7.71 8.50 9.17
N ARG A 58 7.19 9.72 9.20
CA ARG A 58 6.26 10.20 10.24
C ARG A 58 5.02 9.30 10.30
N ARG A 59 4.30 9.14 9.18
CA ARG A 59 3.09 8.30 9.10
C ARG A 59 3.36 6.82 9.39
N THR A 60 4.53 6.31 9.00
CA THR A 60 4.92 4.93 9.31
C THR A 60 5.10 4.73 10.81
N ARG A 61 5.64 5.73 11.54
CA ARG A 61 5.73 5.69 13.00
C ARG A 61 4.35 5.71 13.64
N GLU A 62 3.46 6.60 13.21
CA GLU A 62 2.07 6.65 13.68
C GLU A 62 1.36 5.30 13.47
N ALA A 63 1.46 4.72 12.27
CA ALA A 63 0.87 3.42 11.98
C ALA A 63 1.46 2.29 12.85
N ARG A 64 2.79 2.27 13.03
CA ARG A 64 3.47 1.32 13.92
C ARG A 64 2.97 1.44 15.36
N ASP A 65 2.76 2.68 15.81
CA ASP A 65 2.32 3.07 17.15
C ASP A 65 0.78 2.95 17.33
N GLY A 66 0.08 2.39 16.33
CA GLY A 66 -1.35 2.11 16.41
C GLY A 66 -2.24 3.33 16.25
N GLU A 67 -1.68 4.44 15.76
CA GLU A 67 -2.36 5.73 15.57
C GLU A 67 -2.93 5.89 14.14
N GLY A 68 -2.87 4.81 13.34
CA GLY A 68 -3.53 4.77 12.04
C GLY A 68 -5.05 4.68 12.16
N VAL A 69 -5.74 5.12 11.10
CA VAL A 69 -7.22 5.11 11.06
C VAL A 69 -7.78 3.79 10.55
N ASP A 70 -6.98 3.06 9.76
CA ASP A 70 -7.44 1.92 8.97
C ASP A 70 -7.94 0.75 9.83
N ARG A 71 -7.17 0.29 10.82
CA ARG A 71 -7.64 -0.79 11.70
C ARG A 71 -8.69 -0.33 12.68
N HIS A 72 -8.66 0.92 13.12
CA HIS A 72 -9.70 1.45 14.00
C HIS A 72 -11.06 1.43 13.28
N LEU A 73 -11.15 2.01 12.09
CA LEU A 73 -12.40 2.03 11.31
C LEU A 73 -12.83 0.64 10.88
N PHE A 74 -11.90 -0.24 10.52
CA PHE A 74 -12.21 -1.66 10.24
C PHE A 74 -12.78 -2.37 11.47
N GLY A 75 -12.21 -2.14 12.66
CA GLY A 75 -12.71 -2.69 13.92
C GLY A 75 -14.14 -2.24 14.21
N LEU A 76 -14.43 -0.94 14.07
CA LEU A 76 -15.79 -0.40 14.22
C LEU A 76 -16.77 -1.01 13.20
N CYS A 77 -16.34 -1.18 11.95
CA CYS A 77 -17.15 -1.81 10.91
C CYS A 77 -17.49 -3.27 11.26
N ASN A 78 -16.54 -4.03 11.79
CA ASN A 78 -16.77 -5.40 12.21
C ASN A 78 -17.64 -5.49 13.47
N ILE A 79 -17.45 -4.61 14.46
CA ILE A 79 -18.33 -4.54 15.64
C ILE A 79 -19.78 -4.31 15.21
N TYR A 80 -20.01 -3.38 14.26
CA TYR A 80 -21.34 -3.18 13.69
C TYR A 80 -21.86 -4.45 12.99
N ARG A 81 -21.04 -5.12 12.16
CA ARG A 81 -21.48 -6.32 11.44
C ARG A 81 -21.82 -7.49 12.37
N ASP A 82 -21.05 -7.64 13.44
CA ASP A 82 -21.15 -8.79 14.34
C ASP A 82 -22.21 -8.55 15.44
N LEU A 83 -22.32 -7.32 15.94
CA LEU A 83 -23.13 -6.97 17.12
C LEU A 83 -24.21 -5.92 16.82
N GLY A 84 -24.34 -5.43 15.59
CA GLY A 84 -25.22 -4.31 15.25
C GLY A 84 -26.66 -4.54 15.68
N THR A 85 -27.23 -5.72 15.39
CA THR A 85 -28.59 -6.08 15.80
C THR A 85 -28.76 -6.06 17.32
N ASP A 86 -27.83 -6.64 18.07
CA ASP A 86 -27.87 -6.68 19.54
C ASP A 86 -27.73 -5.28 20.15
N LEU A 87 -27.04 -4.37 19.46
CA LEU A 87 -26.86 -2.97 19.83
C LEU A 87 -28.02 -2.06 19.35
N GLY A 88 -29.03 -2.61 18.69
CA GLY A 88 -30.16 -1.84 18.13
C GLY A 88 -29.80 -1.02 16.88
N ILE A 89 -28.66 -1.31 16.25
CA ILE A 89 -28.19 -0.70 15.01
C ILE A 89 -28.63 -1.60 13.85
N VAL A 90 -29.79 -1.28 13.28
CA VAL A 90 -30.41 -2.10 12.23
C VAL A 90 -29.79 -1.81 10.86
N ASP A 91 -29.57 -0.54 10.55
CA ASP A 91 -28.99 -0.10 9.28
C ASP A 91 -27.48 0.07 9.37
N THR A 92 -26.79 -0.01 8.22
CA THR A 92 -25.37 0.31 8.16
C THR A 92 -25.16 1.78 8.54
N PRO A 93 -24.25 2.09 9.49
CA PRO A 93 -23.93 3.47 9.80
C PRO A 93 -23.48 4.21 8.53
N GLY A 94 -24.15 5.32 8.20
CA GLY A 94 -23.95 6.03 6.92
C GLY A 94 -22.51 6.43 6.63
N PHE A 95 -21.66 6.57 7.66
CA PHE A 95 -20.21 6.74 7.49
C PHE A 95 -19.59 5.67 6.58
N PHE A 96 -19.99 4.40 6.76
CA PHE A 96 -19.47 3.26 5.99
C PHE A 96 -20.06 3.14 4.58
N GLU A 97 -20.90 4.10 4.17
CA GLU A 97 -21.40 4.25 2.80
C GLU A 97 -20.80 5.47 2.11
N THR A 98 -20.04 6.30 2.85
CA THR A 98 -19.44 7.51 2.29
C THR A 98 -18.43 7.17 1.18
N PRO A 99 -18.33 8.01 0.13
CA PRO A 99 -17.34 7.82 -0.92
C PRO A 99 -15.89 7.71 -0.40
N GLY A 100 -15.57 8.45 0.67
CA GLY A 100 -14.25 8.42 1.31
C GLY A 100 -13.92 7.04 1.89
N TRP A 101 -14.85 6.43 2.63
CA TRP A 101 -14.68 5.08 3.15
C TRP A 101 -14.60 4.04 2.04
N LEU A 102 -15.48 4.11 1.04
CA LEU A 102 -15.46 3.20 -0.10
C LEU A 102 -14.13 3.28 -0.87
N THR A 103 -13.59 4.49 -1.02
CA THR A 103 -12.28 4.71 -1.64
C THR A 103 -11.14 4.15 -0.78
N LEU A 104 -11.16 4.43 0.54
CA LEU A 104 -10.13 3.96 1.48
C LEU A 104 -10.00 2.43 1.47
N ARG A 105 -11.12 1.72 1.37
CA ARG A 105 -11.14 0.25 1.35
C ARG A 105 -10.57 -0.38 0.09
N ARG A 106 -10.50 0.37 -1.02
CA ARG A 106 -10.08 -0.14 -2.31
C ARG A 106 -8.60 0.13 -2.55
N ASN A 107 -7.76 -0.90 -2.56
CA ASN A 107 -6.29 -0.76 -2.55
C ASN A 107 -5.66 -1.14 -3.90
N LEU A 108 -5.84 -0.26 -4.90
CA LEU A 108 -5.33 -0.47 -6.26
C LEU A 108 -3.81 -0.67 -6.32
N LEU A 109 -3.07 -0.06 -5.41
CA LEU A 109 -1.65 -0.36 -5.23
C LEU A 109 -1.42 -0.91 -3.83
N SER A 110 -1.26 -2.22 -3.72
CA SER A 110 -0.97 -2.88 -2.45
C SER A 110 0.51 -3.21 -2.37
N THR A 111 1.18 -2.73 -1.32
CA THR A 111 2.63 -2.86 -1.19
C THR A 111 3.04 -3.47 0.16
N SER A 112 4.19 -4.13 0.18
CA SER A 112 4.76 -4.68 1.41
C SER A 112 6.28 -4.75 1.36
N THR A 113 6.90 -4.43 2.50
CA THR A 113 8.35 -4.56 2.71
C THR A 113 8.70 -5.35 3.97
N SER A 114 9.94 -5.83 4.02
CA SER A 114 10.55 -6.40 5.22
C SER A 114 12.07 -6.36 5.10
N GLY A 115 12.77 -6.70 6.19
CA GLY A 115 14.18 -7.04 6.11
C GLY A 115 14.40 -8.17 5.10
N ALA A 116 15.45 -8.04 4.28
CA ALA A 116 15.78 -8.98 3.22
C ALA A 116 16.65 -10.17 3.68
N LYS A 117 17.11 -10.17 4.94
CA LYS A 117 17.92 -11.26 5.49
C LYS A 117 17.16 -12.58 5.42
N GLY A 118 17.73 -13.57 4.74
CA GLY A 118 17.10 -14.88 4.55
C GLY A 118 16.04 -14.93 3.45
N LEU A 119 15.82 -13.84 2.72
CA LEU A 119 14.89 -13.77 1.58
C LEU A 119 15.65 -13.39 0.31
N PHE A 120 15.41 -14.13 -0.77
CA PHE A 120 15.91 -13.78 -2.10
C PHE A 120 14.83 -13.05 -2.92
N LEU A 121 13.61 -13.55 -2.85
CA LEU A 121 12.41 -13.03 -3.49
C LEU A 121 11.21 -13.32 -2.57
N ALA A 122 10.24 -12.43 -2.56
CA ALA A 122 8.93 -12.65 -1.96
C ALA A 122 7.90 -11.96 -2.86
N GLY A 123 6.65 -12.42 -2.82
CA GLY A 123 5.58 -11.90 -3.67
C GLY A 123 4.21 -12.20 -3.08
N PHE A 124 3.20 -11.48 -3.57
CA PHE A 124 1.79 -11.73 -3.31
C PHE A 124 1.00 -11.27 -4.54
N GLY A 125 -0.20 -11.83 -4.75
CA GLY A 125 -1.08 -11.42 -5.85
C GLY A 125 -1.65 -10.02 -5.66
N THR A 126 -2.37 -9.51 -6.66
CA THR A 126 -3.18 -8.29 -6.45
C THR A 126 -4.30 -8.54 -5.44
N VAL A 127 -4.79 -7.47 -4.82
CA VAL A 127 -5.94 -7.47 -3.89
C VAL A 127 -7.19 -6.82 -4.50
N GLU A 128 -7.06 -6.30 -5.72
CA GLU A 128 -8.11 -5.71 -6.53
C GLU A 128 -7.93 -6.21 -7.97
N ASP A 129 -9.01 -6.50 -8.69
CA ASP A 129 -8.97 -6.98 -10.09
C ASP A 129 -8.16 -6.05 -11.00
N GLU A 130 -8.31 -4.73 -10.83
CA GLU A 130 -7.59 -3.69 -11.58
C GLU A 130 -6.29 -3.22 -10.89
N GLY A 131 -5.83 -3.94 -9.87
CA GLY A 131 -4.76 -3.51 -8.97
C GLY A 131 -3.39 -4.15 -9.23
N PHE A 132 -2.43 -3.72 -8.41
CA PHE A 132 -1.08 -4.26 -8.37
C PHE A 132 -0.71 -4.72 -6.96
N GLY A 133 -0.12 -5.90 -6.86
CA GLY A 133 0.62 -6.36 -5.69
C GLY A 133 2.11 -6.10 -5.87
N VAL A 134 2.71 -5.27 -5.00
CA VAL A 134 4.12 -4.87 -5.10
C VAL A 134 4.87 -5.26 -3.83
N ARG A 135 5.65 -6.32 -3.91
CA ARG A 135 6.61 -6.67 -2.86
C ARG A 135 7.97 -6.09 -3.21
N TYR A 136 8.61 -5.41 -2.26
CA TYR A 136 9.98 -4.94 -2.45
C TYR A 136 10.90 -5.30 -1.28
N LEU A 137 12.16 -5.58 -1.61
CA LEU A 137 13.22 -5.94 -0.68
C LEU A 137 14.45 -5.08 -0.96
N ALA A 138 14.91 -4.37 0.06
CA ALA A 138 16.14 -3.59 -0.01
C ALA A 138 17.35 -4.45 0.39
N PHE A 139 18.33 -4.52 -0.49
CA PHE A 139 19.63 -5.17 -0.29
C PHE A 139 20.75 -4.11 -0.34
N PRO A 140 21.95 -4.41 0.15
CA PRO A 140 23.11 -3.56 -0.10
C PRO A 140 23.31 -3.33 -1.61
N GLY A 141 23.20 -2.08 -2.06
CA GLY A 141 23.42 -1.68 -3.45
C GLY A 141 22.29 -2.03 -4.43
N SER A 142 21.16 -2.60 -4.01
CA SER A 142 20.05 -2.94 -4.91
C SER A 142 18.69 -2.97 -4.19
N ILE A 143 17.61 -2.77 -4.96
CA ILE A 143 16.24 -2.97 -4.50
C ILE A 143 15.59 -3.94 -5.48
N HIS A 144 15.05 -5.04 -4.96
CA HIS A 144 14.32 -6.02 -5.76
C HIS A 144 12.83 -5.75 -5.64
N PHE A 145 12.13 -5.77 -6.77
CA PHE A 145 10.68 -5.67 -6.84
C PHE A 145 10.10 -6.95 -7.43
N ASN A 146 9.04 -7.47 -6.82
CA ASN A 146 8.15 -8.46 -7.40
C ASN A 146 6.79 -7.79 -7.55
N VAL A 147 6.33 -7.67 -8.80
CA VAL A 147 5.11 -6.97 -9.15
C VAL A 147 4.15 -7.97 -9.78
N THR A 148 2.94 -8.03 -9.25
CA THR A 148 1.85 -8.86 -9.76
C THR A 148 0.67 -7.95 -10.12
N SER A 149 -0.08 -8.36 -11.13
CA SER A 149 -1.39 -7.83 -11.50
C SER A 149 -2.21 -8.98 -12.07
N GLU A 150 -3.52 -8.82 -12.15
CA GLU A 150 -4.31 -9.68 -13.02
C GLU A 150 -4.11 -9.26 -14.49
N ASP A 151 -4.27 -10.22 -15.39
CA ASP A 151 -4.16 -9.98 -16.83
C ASP A 151 -5.39 -9.15 -17.26
N LEU A 152 -5.20 -7.88 -17.62
CA LEU A 152 -6.27 -7.01 -18.12
C LEU A 152 -6.80 -7.44 -19.50
N THR A 153 -6.35 -8.58 -20.04
CA THR A 153 -6.75 -9.11 -21.34
C THR A 153 -7.10 -10.60 -21.32
N LEU A 154 -8.11 -11.02 -20.55
CA LEU A 154 -8.72 -12.34 -20.74
C LEU A 154 -10.24 -12.30 -20.61
N GLU A 155 -10.93 -12.29 -21.75
CA GLU A 155 -12.22 -13.00 -21.83
C GLU A 155 -11.98 -14.47 -21.44
N PRO A 156 -12.91 -15.11 -20.72
CA PRO A 156 -12.60 -16.24 -19.85
C PRO A 156 -12.41 -17.53 -20.63
N SER A 157 -11.26 -18.19 -20.47
CA SER A 157 -11.17 -19.63 -20.72
C SER A 157 -10.37 -20.32 -19.62
N HIS A 158 -11.10 -21.15 -18.87
CA HIS A 158 -10.71 -22.07 -17.82
C HIS A 158 -9.22 -22.48 -17.72
N HIS A 159 -8.77 -22.53 -16.46
CA HIS A 159 -7.54 -23.13 -15.89
C HIS A 159 -6.42 -22.15 -15.57
N GLY A 160 -6.29 -21.88 -14.26
CA GLY A 160 -5.35 -20.94 -13.67
C GLY A 160 -3.90 -21.34 -13.85
N GLY A 161 -3.09 -20.33 -14.18
CA GLY A 161 -1.64 -20.37 -14.09
C GLY A 161 -1.11 -18.97 -13.87
N HIS A 162 -0.52 -18.70 -12.70
CA HIS A 162 0.20 -17.45 -12.44
C HIS A 162 1.51 -17.44 -13.24
N ARG A 163 1.82 -16.34 -13.94
CA ARG A 163 3.14 -16.10 -14.54
C ARG A 163 3.82 -14.91 -13.86
N GLU A 164 5.03 -15.12 -13.35
CA GLU A 164 5.92 -14.06 -12.86
C GLU A 164 6.58 -13.32 -14.04
N ALA A 165 6.43 -12.00 -14.11
CA ALA A 165 7.23 -11.15 -14.99
C ALA A 165 8.56 -10.80 -14.29
N ARG A 166 9.69 -11.28 -14.82
CA ARG A 166 11.04 -10.86 -14.41
C ARG A 166 11.57 -9.83 -15.40
N GLU A 167 11.62 -8.55 -15.04
CA GLU A 167 12.46 -7.58 -15.74
C GLU A 167 13.90 -7.64 -15.22
N ARG A 168 14.86 -8.02 -16.08
CA ARG A 168 16.30 -7.81 -15.86
C ARG A 168 16.70 -6.55 -16.62
N LYS A 169 17.08 -5.47 -15.91
CA LYS A 169 17.84 -4.37 -16.50
C LYS A 169 19.32 -4.73 -16.50
N THR A 170 19.86 -5.06 -17.68
CA THR A 170 21.29 -5.16 -17.90
C THR A 170 21.86 -3.75 -18.01
N LEU A 171 22.69 -3.35 -17.04
CA LEU A 171 23.44 -2.10 -17.11
C LEU A 171 24.66 -2.35 -18.01
N ASN A 172 24.62 -1.85 -19.25
CA ASN A 172 25.82 -1.83 -20.09
C ASN A 172 26.79 -0.76 -19.60
N ARG A 173 28.07 -1.15 -19.53
CA ARG A 173 29.23 -0.29 -19.25
C ARG A 173 29.49 0.68 -20.39
#